data_AF-A0A9Q3JUH3-F1
#
_entry.id   AF-A0A9Q3JUH3-F1
#
_cell.length_a   1.000
_cell.length_b   1.000
_cell.length_c   1.000
_cell.angle_alpha   90.00
_cell.angle_beta   90.00
_cell.angle_gamma   90.00
#
_symmetry.space_group_name_H-M   'P 1'
#
loop_
_entity.id
_entity.type
_entity.pdbx_description
1 polymer ?
#
loop_
_entity_poly.entity_id
_entity_poly.type
_entity_poly.pdbx_seq_one_letter_code
_entity_poly.pdbx_strand_id
1 'polypeptide(L)'
;MTVDRVKAFESLRQALTIAPLLLMLAFKLPFMLYIDESGDGLGAALHQVQIINDETVEGPMRFISRQIKPTEAKYGASQMK
;
A
#
# COMPACT_ATOMS: atom_id res chain seq x y z
N MET A 1 -5.57 -26.06 11.89
CA MET A 1 -5.34 -24.89 11.01
C MET A 1 -6.70 -24.51 10.41
N THR A 2 -7.16 -23.26 10.56
CA THR A 2 -8.51 -22.87 10.10
C THR A 2 -8.52 -22.59 8.59
N VAL A 3 -9.68 -22.72 7.95
CA VAL A 3 -9.86 -22.45 6.51
C VAL A 3 -9.39 -21.04 6.15
N ASP A 4 -9.71 -20.05 6.97
CA ASP A 4 -9.32 -18.64 6.74
C ASP A 4 -7.81 -18.43 6.77
N ARG A 5 -7.09 -19.15 7.65
CA ARG A 5 -5.63 -19.08 7.73
C ARG A 5 -4.96 -19.62 6.48
N VAL A 6 -5.49 -20.73 5.94
CA VAL A 6 -5.01 -21.31 4.67
C VAL A 6 -5.25 -20.32 3.53
N LYS A 7 -6.47 -19.76 3.46
CA LYS A 7 -6.84 -18.78 2.43
C LYS A 7 -5.96 -17.53 2.47
N ALA A 8 -5.71 -16.99 3.66
CA ALA A 8 -4.82 -15.84 3.84
C ALA A 8 -3.38 -16.15 3.42
N PHE A 9 -2.87 -17.33 3.78
CA PHE A 9 -1.53 -17.78 3.37
C PHE A 9 -1.40 -17.90 1.84
N GLU A 10 -2.36 -18.55 1.18
CA GLU A 10 -2.34 -18.68 -0.29
C GLU A 10 -2.46 -17.33 -1.00
N SER A 11 -3.29 -16.42 -0.46
CA SER A 11 -3.45 -15.07 -1.01
C SER A 11 -2.13 -14.29 -0.93
N LEU A 12 -1.43 -14.37 0.21
CA LEU A 12 -0.12 -13.75 0.38
C LEU A 12 0.92 -14.35 -0.57
N ARG A 13 0.95 -15.68 -0.69
CA ARG A 13 1.85 -16.39 -1.61
C ARG A 13 1.64 -15.91 -3.04
N GLN A 14 0.40 -15.84 -3.49
CA GLN A 14 0.07 -15.35 -4.84
C GLN A 14 0.52 -13.90 -5.02
N ALA A 15 0.20 -13.00 -4.08
CA ALA A 15 0.58 -11.59 -4.16
C ALA A 15 2.10 -11.39 -4.29
N LEU A 16 2.91 -12.19 -3.59
CA LEU A 16 4.37 -12.14 -3.69
C LEU A 16 4.90 -12.57 -5.07
N THR A 17 4.19 -13.44 -5.78
CA THR A 17 4.59 -13.91 -7.12
C THR A 17 4.19 -12.96 -8.24
N ILE A 18 3.24 -12.06 -7.99
CA ILE A 18 2.74 -11.08 -8.97
C ILE A 18 3.04 -9.64 -8.56
N ALA A 19 3.95 -9.45 -7.59
CA ALA A 19 4.27 -8.13 -7.07
C ALA A 19 4.74 -7.20 -8.20
N PRO A 20 4.19 -5.98 -8.30
CA PRO A 20 4.53 -5.07 -9.38
C PRO A 20 5.97 -4.56 -9.24
N LEU A 21 6.56 -4.14 -10.35
CA LEU A 21 7.85 -3.47 -10.35
C LEU A 21 7.75 -2.14 -9.58
N LEU A 22 8.63 -1.94 -8.60
CA LEU A 22 8.73 -0.69 -7.85
C LEU A 22 9.73 0.23 -8.55
N LEU A 23 9.39 1.51 -8.72
CA LEU A 23 10.37 2.47 -9.21
C LEU A 23 11.36 2.84 -8.09
N MET A 24 12.54 3.30 -8.50
CA MET A 24 13.55 3.79 -7.57
C MET A 24 13.16 5.16 -7.02
N LEU A 25 13.36 5.40 -5.73
CA LEU A 25 13.02 6.67 -5.08
C LEU A 25 13.85 7.84 -5.65
N ALA A 26 13.20 8.88 -6.16
CA ALA A 26 13.84 10.13 -6.54
C ALA A 26 13.50 11.23 -5.52
N PHE A 27 14.35 11.42 -4.51
CA PHE A 27 14.11 12.36 -3.39
C PHE A 27 13.96 13.85 -3.79
N LYS A 28 14.33 14.21 -5.01
CA LYS A 28 14.17 15.57 -5.55
C LYS A 28 12.80 15.83 -6.17
N LEU A 29 12.03 14.78 -6.43
CA LEU A 29 10.72 14.86 -7.05
C LEU A 29 9.63 14.73 -5.97
N PRO A 30 8.44 15.32 -6.17
CA PRO A 30 7.35 15.20 -5.22
C PRO A 30 6.90 13.74 -5.08
N PHE A 31 6.43 13.39 -3.88
CA PHE A 31 5.84 12.10 -3.59
C PHE A 31 4.32 12.21 -3.52
N MET A 32 3.62 11.15 -3.93
CA MET A 32 2.17 11.01 -3.79
C MET A 32 1.89 9.83 -2.87
N LEU A 33 1.04 10.02 -1.89
CA LEU A 33 0.68 8.96 -0.95
C LEU A 33 -0.82 8.67 -1.08
N TYR A 34 -1.14 7.53 -1.69
CA TYR A 34 -2.49 6.99 -1.72
C TYR A 34 -2.71 6.18 -0.45
N ILE A 35 -3.83 6.42 0.25
CA ILE A 35 -4.17 5.75 1.51
C ILE A 35 -5.61 5.24 1.40
N ASP A 36 -5.84 4.02 1.90
CA ASP A 36 -7.16 3.43 2.05
C ASP A 36 -7.29 2.71 3.40
N GLU A 37 -8.51 2.65 3.93
CA GLU A 37 -8.85 2.17 5.26
C GLU A 37 -9.97 1.13 5.18
N SER A 38 -9.81 -0.01 5.87
CA SER A 38 -10.72 -1.16 5.76
C SER A 38 -11.39 -1.57 7.07
N GLY A 39 -11.42 -0.70 8.08
CA GLY A 39 -11.94 -0.95 9.43
C GLY A 39 -10.92 -1.58 10.38
N ASP A 40 -10.13 -2.54 9.87
CA ASP A 40 -9.14 -3.29 10.66
C ASP A 40 -7.69 -2.93 10.32
N GLY A 41 -7.48 -2.28 9.17
CA GLY A 41 -6.15 -2.00 8.64
C GLY A 41 -6.12 -0.74 7.77
N LEU A 42 -4.93 -0.15 7.72
CA LEU A 42 -4.58 0.95 6.84
C LEU A 42 -3.61 0.42 5.78
N GLY A 43 -3.97 0.62 4.52
CA GLY A 43 -3.10 0.38 3.37
C GLY A 43 -2.69 1.71 2.75
N ALA A 44 -1.46 1.79 2.26
CA ALA A 44 -0.99 2.94 1.52
C ALA A 44 -0.01 2.54 0.41
N ALA A 45 -0.05 3.29 -0.69
CA ALA A 45 0.89 3.17 -1.79
C ALA A 45 1.60 4.52 -1.98
N LEU A 46 2.93 4.50 -1.83
CA LEU A 46 3.78 5.65 -2.11
C LEU A 46 4.11 5.64 -3.59
N HIS A 47 3.74 6.68 -4.31
CA HIS A 47 3.92 6.85 -5.75
C HIS A 47 4.79 8.06 -6.07
N GLN A 48 5.31 8.08 -7.29
CA GLN A 48 6.06 9.21 -7.83
C GLN A 48 5.92 9.25 -9.35
N VAL A 49 5.86 10.45 -9.91
CA VAL A 49 5.95 10.69 -11.36
C VAL A 49 7.43 10.86 -11.72
N GLN A 50 7.93 10.08 -12.68
CA GLN A 50 9.31 10.12 -13.15
C GLN A 50 9.35 10.09 -14.68
N ILE A 51 10.45 10.59 -15.26
CA ILE A 51 10.73 10.42 -16.69
C ILE A 51 11.63 9.20 -16.84
N ILE A 52 11.15 8.16 -17.50
CA ILE A 52 11.88 6.91 -17.77
C ILE A 52 11.80 6.67 -19.28
N ASN A 53 12.94 6.53 -19.95
CA ASN A 53 13.01 6.38 -21.41
C ASN A 53 12.24 7.47 -22.18
N ASP A 54 12.39 8.73 -21.75
CA ASP A 54 11.69 9.92 -22.29
C ASP A 54 10.15 9.92 -22.13
N GLU A 55 9.59 8.96 -21.39
CA GLU A 55 8.17 8.89 -21.08
C GLU A 55 7.88 9.28 -19.63
N THR A 56 6.79 10.01 -19.41
CA THR A 56 6.31 10.36 -18.06
C THR A 56 5.52 9.18 -17.50
N VAL A 57 6.04 8.56 -16.44
CA VAL A 57 5.46 7.38 -15.80
C VAL A 57 5.18 7.70 -14.34
N GLU A 58 3.94 7.48 -13.91
CA GLU A 58 3.63 7.32 -12.49
C GLU A 58 3.74 5.86 -12.11
N GLY A 59 4.45 5.57 -11.03
CA GLY A 59 4.53 4.21 -10.51
C GLY A 59 4.63 4.14 -8.99
N PRO A 60 4.40 2.95 -8.41
CA PRO A 60 4.59 2.71 -7.00
C PRO A 60 6.07 2.60 -6.65
N MET A 61 6.48 3.26 -5.57
CA MET A 61 7.79 3.13 -4.92
C MET A 61 7.74 2.08 -3.81
N ARG A 62 6.67 2.09 -3.02
CA ARG A 62 6.48 1.22 -1.85
C ARG A 62 5.00 1.04 -1.54
N PHE A 63 4.67 -0.16 -1.06
CA PHE A 63 3.41 -0.44 -0.37
C PHE A 63 3.67 -0.46 1.13
N ILE A 64 2.81 0.22 1.89
CA ILE A 64 2.88 0.37 3.33
C ILE A 64 1.56 -0.14 3.89
N SER A 65 1.60 -0.99 4.90
CA SER A 65 0.39 -1.43 5.59
C SER A 65 0.63 -1.52 7.09
N ARG A 66 -0.40 -1.17 7.87
CA ARG A 66 -0.40 -1.40 9.32
C ARG A 66 -1.80 -1.73 9.82
N GLN A 67 -1.85 -2.41 10.96
CA GLN A 67 -3.09 -2.56 11.71
C GLN A 67 -3.48 -1.25 12.40
N ILE A 68 -4.80 -1.04 12.49
CA ILE A 68 -5.38 0.08 13.24
C ILE A 68 -5.25 -0.23 14.73
N LYS A 69 -4.84 0.77 15.51
CA LYS A 69 -4.75 0.62 16.97
C LYS A 69 -6.15 0.59 17.58
N PRO A 70 -6.36 -0.08 18.72
CA PRO A 70 -7.67 -0.11 19.39
C PRO A 70 -8.25 1.27 19.73
N THR A 71 -7.39 2.28 19.92
CA THR A 71 -7.80 3.67 20.11
C THR A 71 -8.21 4.36 18.81
N GLU A 72 -7.55 4.02 17.70
CA GLU A 72 -7.83 4.60 16.38
C GLU A 72 -9.13 4.08 15.80
N ALA A 73 -9.44 2.79 16.03
CA ALA A 73 -10.70 2.15 15.62
C ALA A 73 -11.96 2.79 16.23
N LYS A 74 -11.81 3.66 17.23
CA LYS A 74 -12.94 4.38 17.86
C LYS A 74 -13.27 5.70 17.16
N TYR A 75 -12.41 6.17 16.27
CA TYR A 75 -12.70 7.36 15.48
C TYR A 75 -13.68 7.02 14.36
N GLY A 76 -14.57 7.96 14.04
CA GLY A 76 -15.41 7.82 12.85
C GLY A 76 -14.56 7.81 11.58
N ALA A 77 -15.04 7.18 10.51
CA ALA A 77 -14.29 7.00 9.25
C ALA A 77 -13.65 8.30 8.72
N SER A 78 -14.33 9.45 8.84
CA SER A 78 -13.80 10.74 8.37
C SER A 78 -12.73 11.36 9.26
N GLN A 79 -12.54 10.83 10.48
CA GLN A 79 -11.64 11.32 11.51
C GLN A 79 -10.34 10.50 11.60
N MET A 80 -10.26 9.39 10.85
CA MET A 80 -9.01 8.65 10.63
C MET A 80 -8.21 9.31 9.50
N LYS A 81 -7.70 10.52 9.76
CA LYS A 81 -6.80 11.26 8.87
C LYS A 81 -5.37 11.25 9.37
#